data_AF-A0AAJ5F3E1-F1
#
_entry.id   AF-A0AAJ5F3E1-F1
#
_cell.length_a   1.000
_cell.length_b   1.000
_cell.length_c   1.000
_cell.angle_alpha   90.00
_cell.angle_beta   90.00
_cell.angle_gamma   90.00
#
_symmetry.space_group_name_H-M   'P 1'
#
loop_
_entity.id
_entity.type
_entity.pdbx_description
1 polymer ?
#
loop_
_entity_poly.entity_id
_entity_poly.type
_entity_poly.pdbx_seq_one_letter_code
_entity_poly.pdbx_strand_id
1 'polypeptide(L)' 'MVEITSPHGRWEGVAIVFDSVRPGEVFVPGHYGRGTQSANQHTWYARDPIRHQPPLKSSPVAVRRLSFGEPFAARTFA' A
#
# COMPACT_ATOMS: atom_id res chain seq x y z
N MET A 1 -9.35 10.37 -4.78
CA MET A 1 -8.80 9.00 -4.71
C MET A 1 -7.42 9.09 -4.06
N VAL A 2 -6.83 8.00 -3.59
CA VAL A 2 -5.44 7.99 -3.10
C VAL A 2 -4.64 6.91 -3.80
N GLU A 3 -3.35 7.15 -3.88
CA GLU A 3 -2.33 6.18 -4.29
C GLU A 3 -1.47 5.84 -3.07
N ILE A 4 -1.19 4.56 -2.91
CA ILE A 4 -0.25 4.01 -1.93
C ILE A 4 0.89 3.37 -2.71
N THR A 5 2.13 3.74 -2.41
CA THR A 5 3.32 3.18 -3.06
C THR A 5 4.34 2.67 -2.07
N SER A 6 5.11 1.68 -2.52
CA SER A 6 6.28 1.12 -1.85
C SER A 6 7.25 0.59 -2.91
N PRO A 7 8.48 0.18 -2.56
CA PRO A 7 9.37 -0.50 -3.50
C PRO A 7 8.80 -1.77 -4.14
N HIS A 8 7.74 -2.36 -3.57
CA HIS A 8 7.19 -3.64 -4.00
C HIS A 8 5.86 -3.54 -4.75
N GLY A 9 5.23 -2.37 -4.77
CA GLY A 9 3.89 -2.29 -5.33
C GLY A 9 3.26 -0.92 -5.25
N ARG A 10 2.12 -0.83 -5.93
CA ARG A 10 1.26 0.34 -6.02
C ARG A 10 -0.19 -0.11 -5.88
N TRP A 11 -0.95 0.62 -5.07
CA TRP A 11 -2.38 0.42 -4.89
C TRP A 11 -3.10 1.75 -5.01
N GLU A 12 -4.30 1.75 -5.58
CA GLU A 12 -5.15 2.95 -5.68
C GLU A 12 -6.57 2.66 -5.20
N GLY A 13 -7.20 3.65 -4.57
CA GLY A 13 -8.59 3.51 -4.16
C GLY A 13 -9.15 4.72 -3.43
N VAL A 14 -10.39 4.58 -2.96
CA VAL A 14 -11.05 5.59 -2.14
C VAL A 14 -10.50 5.49 -0.72
N ALA A 15 -10.14 6.64 -0.14
CA ALA A 15 -9.77 6.75 1.27
C ALA A 15 -10.97 7.24 2.08
N ILE A 16 -11.15 6.65 3.26
CA ILE A 16 -12.08 7.12 4.29
C ILE A 16 -11.22 7.48 5.51
N VAL A 17 -11.48 8.65 6.09
CA VAL A 17 -10.75 9.13 7.26
C VAL A 17 -11.54 8.78 8.51
N PHE A 18 -10.88 8.12 9.47
CA PHE A 18 -11.45 7.74 10.76
C PHE A 18 -10.53 8.18 11.88
N ASP A 19 -11.09 8.73 12.95
CA ASP A 19 -10.32 9.18 14.14
C ASP A 19 -9.72 8.00 14.93
N SER A 20 -10.19 6.77 14.67
CA SER A 20 -9.67 5.55 15.31
C SER A 20 -8.35 5.07 14.71
N VAL A 21 -7.95 5.56 13.54
CA VAL A 21 -6.65 5.25 12.93
C VAL A 21 -5.62 6.25 13.43
N ARG A 22 -4.48 5.76 13.95
CA ARG A 22 -3.46 6.64 14.50
C ARG A 22 -2.81 7.51 13.42
N PRO A 23 -2.40 8.75 13.75
CA PRO A 23 -1.61 9.56 12.83
C PRO A 23 -0.37 8.81 12.35
N GLY A 24 -0.15 8.80 11.03
CA GLY A 24 0.97 8.10 10.38
C GLY A 24 0.70 6.62 10.04
N GLU A 25 -0.45 6.07 10.44
CA GLU A 25 -0.86 4.71 10.08
C GLU A 25 -1.94 4.72 8.98
N VAL A 26 -1.99 3.64 8.19
CA VAL A 26 -3.06 3.35 7.24
C VAL A 26 -3.55 1.93 7.41
N PHE A 27 -4.84 1.71 7.18
CA PHE A 27 -5.44 0.38 7.17
C PHE A 27 -5.97 0.06 5.77
N VAL A 28 -5.50 -1.05 5.20
CA VAL A 28 -5.97 -1.58 3.92
C VAL A 28 -6.35 -3.05 4.11
N PRO A 29 -7.58 -3.47 3.80
CA PRO A 29 -7.95 -4.88 3.85
C PRO A 29 -7.13 -5.70 2.84
N GLY A 30 -6.53 -6.82 3.27
CA GLY A 30 -5.62 -7.62 2.43
C GLY A 30 -6.24 -8.28 1.19
N HIS A 31 -7.57 -8.25 1.06
CA HIS A 31 -8.28 -8.76 -0.12
C HIS A 31 -8.63 -7.66 -1.14
N TYR A 32 -8.19 -6.42 -0.91
CA TYR A 32 -8.43 -5.31 -1.83
C TYR A 32 -7.40 -5.27 -2.97
N GLY A 33 -7.87 -4.90 -4.15
CA GLY A 33 -7.09 -4.90 -5.38
C GLY A 33 -6.93 -6.29 -6.01
N ARG A 34 -6.33 -6.35 -7.21
CA ARG A 34 -6.04 -7.60 -7.93
C ARG A 34 -4.67 -7.53 -8.62
N GLY A 35 -4.00 -8.68 -8.75
CA GLY A 35 -2.72 -8.79 -9.45
C GLY A 35 -1.65 -7.88 -8.85
N THR A 36 -1.03 -7.06 -9.71
CA THR A 36 0.01 -6.08 -9.34
C THR A 36 -0.50 -4.88 -8.55
N GLN A 37 -1.83 -4.72 -8.46
CA GLN A 37 -2.49 -3.72 -7.63
C GLN A 37 -3.10 -4.34 -6.37
N SER A 38 -2.69 -5.54 -5.96
CA SER A 38 -3.15 -6.11 -4.69
C SER A 38 -2.47 -5.41 -3.51
N ALA A 39 -3.23 -5.16 -2.42
CA ALA A 39 -2.67 -4.62 -1.19
C ALA A 39 -1.50 -5.45 -0.63
N ASN A 40 -1.51 -6.78 -0.88
CA ASN A 40 -0.44 -7.67 -0.45
C ASN A 40 0.89 -7.43 -1.16
N GLN A 41 0.90 -6.73 -2.31
CA GLN A 41 2.14 -6.34 -3.00
C GLN A 41 2.99 -5.40 -2.15
N HIS A 42 2.41 -4.71 -1.17
CA HIS A 42 3.17 -3.86 -0.24
C HIS A 42 3.87 -4.65 0.86
N THR A 43 3.64 -5.96 1.00
CA THR A 43 4.26 -6.76 2.06
C THR A 43 5.70 -7.15 1.69
N TRP A 44 6.64 -7.02 2.65
CA TRP A 44 8.03 -7.41 2.42
C TRP A 44 8.20 -8.93 2.33
N TYR A 45 9.17 -9.39 1.55
CA TYR A 45 9.52 -10.81 1.44
C TYR A 45 10.27 -11.38 2.66
N ALA A 46 10.53 -10.55 3.67
CA ALA A 46 11.18 -10.98 4.90
C ALA A 46 10.34 -12.05 5.58
N ARG A 47 11.01 -13.01 6.22
CA ARG A 47 10.37 -14.10 6.94
C ARG A 47 10.97 -14.20 8.33
N ASP A 48 10.10 -14.44 9.31
CA ASP A 48 10.53 -14.86 10.63
C ASP A 48 11.43 -16.10 10.53
N PRO A 49 12.60 -16.13 11.18
CA PRO A 49 13.58 -17.21 11.00
C PRO A 49 13.16 -18.54 11.68
N ILE A 50 12.15 -18.53 12.55
CA ILE A 50 11.70 -19.70 13.30
C ILE A 50 10.50 -20.36 12.60
N ARG A 51 9.52 -19.55 12.18
CA ARG A 51 8.22 -19.99 11.67
C ARG A 51 8.02 -19.67 10.19
N HIS A 52 8.94 -18.95 9.57
CA HIS A 52 8.87 -18.53 8.16
C HIS A 52 7.60 -17.73 7.82
N GLN A 53 7.01 -17.05 8.80
CA GLN A 53 5.83 -16.22 8.61
C GLN A 53 6.23 -14.84 8.04
N PRO A 54 5.45 -14.27 7.10
CA PRO A 54 5.73 -12.95 6.55
C PRO A 54 5.16 -11.84 7.46
N PRO A 55 5.77 -10.64 7.47
CA PRO A 55 5.27 -9.50 8.24
C PRO A 55 4.09 -8.83 7.53
N LEU A 56 2.88 -9.40 7.63
CA LEU A 56 1.67 -8.92 6.93
C LEU A 56 1.11 -7.59 7.45
N LYS A 57 1.59 -7.09 8.59
CA LYS A 57 0.97 -5.97 9.32
C LYS A 57 1.83 -4.72 9.40
N SER A 58 3.03 -4.75 8.83
CA SER A 58 3.95 -3.63 8.85
C SER A 58 4.65 -3.52 7.51
N SER A 59 4.43 -2.39 6.84
CA SER A 59 5.18 -2.01 5.66
C SER A 59 5.22 -0.49 5.52
N PRO A 60 6.41 0.12 5.39
CA PRO A 60 6.52 1.54 5.08
C PRO A 60 5.95 1.83 3.68
N VAL A 61 5.04 2.80 3.60
CA VAL A 61 4.42 3.22 2.35
C VAL A 61 4.40 4.74 2.25
N ALA A 62 4.42 5.25 1.02
CA ALA A 62 4.07 6.63 0.73
C ALA A 62 2.60 6.71 0.33
N VAL A 63 1.92 7.76 0.79
CA VAL A 63 0.51 8.03 0.46
C VAL A 63 0.43 9.35 -0.28
N ARG A 64 -0.27 9.35 -1.42
CA ARG A 64 -0.48 10.53 -2.24
C ARG A 64 -1.95 10.69 -2.58
N ARG A 65 -2.45 11.92 -2.51
CA ARG A 65 -3.78 12.25 -3.03
C ARG A 65 -3.76 12.22 -4.56
N LEU A 66 -4.74 11.57 -5.15
CA LEU A 66 -5.01 11.62 -6.59
C LEU A 66 -6.16 12.61 -6.85
N SER A 67 -5.93 13.55 -7.77
CA SER A 67 -7.01 14.38 -8.32
C SER A 67 -7.68 13.67 -9.50
N PHE A 68 -8.98 13.93 -9.71
CA PHE A 68 -9.68 13.45 -10.90
C PHE A 68 -9.07 14.16 -12.13
N GLY A 69 -8.52 13.39 -13.07
CA GLY A 69 -7.94 13.91 -14.33
C GLY A 69 -6.43 14.14 -14.32
N GLU A 70 -5.72 13.82 -13.23
CA GLU A 70 -4.26 13.86 -13.20
C GLU A 70 -3.69 12.71 -14.05
N PRO A 71 -2.87 12.99 -15.08
CA PRO A 71 -2.30 11.93 -15.90
C PRO A 71 -1.42 11.03 -15.04
N PHE A 72 -1.53 9.72 -15.24
CA PHE A 72 -0.61 8.74 -14.68
C PHE A 72 0.79 9.06 -15.21
N ALA A 73 1.58 9.80 -14.44
CA ALA A 73 2.98 9.99 -14.74
C ALA A 73 3.67 8.64 -14.51
N ALA A 74 3.98 7.93 -15.60
CA ALA A 74 4.82 6.75 -15.59
C ALA A 74 6.19 7.16 -15.02
N ARG A 75 6.37 7.01 -13.71
CA ARG A 75 7.67 7.21 -13.08
C ARG A 75 8.39 5.88 -13.12
N THR A 76 9.44 5.84 -13.94
CA THR A 76 10.46 4.80 -13.92
C THR A 76 11.05 4.76 -12.51
N PHE A 77 10.92 3.62 -11.83
CA PHE A 77 11.66 3.35 -10.62
C PHE A 77 13.13 3.16 -11.02
N ALA A 78 13.99 4.07 -10.57
CA ALA A 78 15.45 3.90 -10.63
C ALA A 78 15.91 3.05 -9.44
#